data_AF-A0A2D9T5T1-F1
#
_entry.id   AF-A0A2D9T5T1-F1
#
_cell.length_a   1.000
_cell.length_b   1.000
_cell.length_c   1.000
_cell.angle_alpha   90.00
_cell.angle_beta   90.00
_cell.angle_gamma   90.00
#
_symmetry.space_group_name_H-M   'P 1'
#
loop_
_entity.id
_entity.type
_entity.pdbx_description
1 polymer ?
#
loop_
_entity_poly.entity_id
_entity_poly.type
_entity_poly.pdbx_seq_one_letter_code
_entity_poly.pdbx_strand_id
1 'polypeptide(L)'
;MSTRSAWSPSSRGNPRRPRIANPGYDPLTAMARSGQVEEIGGGRDPRRSAERSPRAPSNRRSRPLPAPFAGDWSLSRPDADRYAMGRDVRVLAPSLLLFLAFVGSAGAQPRTWRVQRGEALSVIAARFSVTVEQLREWNTLEGDRIVPGQELVVGEPDPALSHTVARGETLSHIAAARNTTVERLLELNEGLDADHLREGQVLRVEALEDRHHIEYTVRRGDNLARIAERHRVEVSDIRRWNPRLRGNQLRAGSMIHIYSEIPESVSESVGRPHHGRLIHAEQLPEHHAGYYLRDPSRAYGTLETILWIQEGVEAVLDRFPDSPQVRIHDISNREGGRMRDHRSHQTGRDVDFSFYQRRCPSGICPSRRIRPEDLDVERQWALFEAWLRSDRVEYILLDYALQQPLYEEARRQGVSRADLARWFQYPRARHDRQGIIRHYPRHRDHVHVRFVCPDTDESCR
;
A
#
# COMPACT_ATOMS: atom_id res chain seq x y z
N MET A 1 64.48 -29.05 21.38
CA MET A 1 64.58 -28.54 19.99
C MET A 1 63.34 -27.66 19.78
N SER A 2 63.42 -26.33 19.86
CA SER A 2 64.06 -25.39 18.91
C SER A 2 63.50 -25.56 17.50
N THR A 3 62.91 -24.56 16.82
CA THR A 3 63.09 -23.09 16.92
C THR A 3 61.78 -22.28 16.92
N ARG A 4 61.83 -21.04 17.44
CA ARG A 4 60.85 -19.98 17.17
C ARG A 4 61.21 -19.22 15.89
N SER A 5 60.23 -18.65 15.20
CA SER A 5 60.41 -17.42 14.41
C SER A 5 59.08 -16.67 14.28
N ALA A 6 59.06 -15.40 14.69
CA ALA A 6 57.93 -14.47 14.61
C ALA A 6 58.25 -13.35 13.61
N TRP A 7 57.41 -12.29 13.59
CA TRP A 7 57.41 -11.10 12.71
C TRP A 7 56.64 -11.27 11.39
N SER A 8 55.94 -10.27 10.84
CA SER A 8 55.29 -9.05 11.38
C SER A 8 54.40 -8.45 10.26
N PRO A 9 53.45 -7.53 10.53
CA PRO A 9 52.43 -7.15 9.55
C PRO A 9 52.94 -6.19 8.48
N SER A 10 52.37 -6.27 7.27
CA SER A 10 52.52 -5.22 6.25
C SER A 10 51.16 -4.73 5.74
N SER A 11 51.05 -3.42 5.61
CA SER A 11 49.89 -2.70 5.11
C SER A 11 49.97 -2.51 3.59
N ARG A 12 48.78 -2.39 2.96
CA ARG A 12 48.41 -1.54 1.79
C ARG A 12 47.46 -2.28 0.85
N GLY A 13 46.59 -1.51 0.18
CA GLY A 13 45.87 -1.98 -1.01
C GLY A 13 44.35 -1.97 -0.90
N ASN A 14 43.73 -0.80 -0.85
CA ASN A 14 42.31 -0.64 -1.14
C ASN A 14 42.12 -0.54 -2.68
N PRO A 15 41.53 -1.54 -3.36
CA PRO A 15 41.27 -1.45 -4.80
C PRO A 15 40.06 -0.53 -5.03
N ARG A 16 40.37 0.70 -5.46
CA ARG A 16 39.36 1.69 -5.92
C ARG A 16 38.47 1.06 -6.99
N ARG A 17 37.14 1.14 -6.82
CA ARG A 17 36.19 0.86 -7.91
C ARG A 17 36.48 1.82 -9.07
N PRO A 18 36.58 1.34 -10.33
CA PRO A 18 36.71 2.23 -11.48
C PRO A 18 35.44 3.05 -11.66
N ARG A 19 35.60 4.37 -11.82
CA ARG A 19 34.54 5.24 -12.36
C ARG A 19 34.40 4.91 -13.84
N ILE A 20 33.29 4.30 -14.24
CA ILE A 20 32.89 4.26 -15.65
C ILE A 20 32.25 5.61 -15.97
N ALA A 21 32.76 6.27 -17.01
CA ALA A 21 32.22 7.53 -17.49
C ALA A 21 30.97 7.28 -18.34
N ASN A 22 29.91 8.07 -18.12
CA ASN A 22 28.81 8.18 -19.08
C ASN A 22 29.28 8.97 -20.30
N PRO A 23 29.16 8.45 -21.54
CA PRO A 23 28.89 9.31 -22.68
C PRO A 23 27.43 9.78 -22.60
N GLY A 24 27.19 11.06 -22.87
CA GLY A 24 25.86 11.67 -22.73
C GLY A 24 24.86 11.17 -23.77
N TYR A 25 23.57 11.29 -23.43
CA TYR A 25 22.46 11.11 -24.36
C TYR A 25 21.70 12.44 -24.42
N ASP A 26 21.65 13.04 -25.60
CA ASP A 26 21.03 14.34 -25.87
C ASP A 26 19.82 14.11 -26.79
N PRO A 27 18.59 14.46 -26.39
CA PRO A 27 17.40 14.25 -27.20
C PRO A 27 17.09 15.43 -28.12
N LEU A 28 16.38 15.14 -29.22
CA LEU A 28 15.78 16.07 -30.22
C LEU A 28 16.64 16.41 -31.46
N THR A 29 16.31 15.76 -32.59
CA THR A 29 16.05 16.44 -33.87
C THR A 29 15.07 15.58 -34.67
N ALA A 30 14.16 16.22 -35.40
CA ALA A 30 13.02 15.57 -36.08
C ALA A 30 13.16 15.56 -37.63
N MET A 31 12.13 15.00 -38.28
CA MET A 31 11.72 15.16 -39.70
C MET A 31 12.08 14.09 -40.75
N ALA A 32 11.08 13.24 -41.02
CA ALA A 32 10.22 13.24 -42.23
C ALA A 32 10.68 12.63 -43.58
N ARG A 33 9.65 12.21 -44.35
CA ARG A 33 9.61 11.59 -45.71
C ARG A 33 10.01 10.11 -45.71
N SER A 34 9.38 9.19 -46.45
CA SER A 34 8.30 9.17 -47.47
C SER A 34 7.62 7.77 -47.41
N GLY A 35 6.47 7.41 -48.01
CA GLY A 35 5.56 7.96 -49.02
C GLY A 35 4.78 6.78 -49.67
N GLN A 36 3.75 7.05 -50.50
CA GLN A 36 2.79 6.07 -51.09
C GLN A 36 1.77 5.51 -50.06
N VAL A 37 0.44 5.72 -50.13
CA VAL A 37 -0.56 5.97 -51.20
C VAL A 37 -0.93 4.73 -52.01
N GLU A 38 -2.10 4.17 -51.69
CA GLU A 38 -3.05 3.63 -52.67
C GLU A 38 -4.49 3.81 -52.12
N GLU A 39 -5.30 4.62 -52.80
CA GLU A 39 -6.75 4.71 -52.61
C GLU A 39 -7.44 3.90 -53.70
N ILE A 40 -8.46 3.11 -53.34
CA ILE A 40 -9.54 2.75 -54.26
C ILE A 40 -10.85 2.89 -53.49
N GLY A 41 -11.74 3.79 -53.95
CA GLY A 41 -12.91 4.22 -53.19
C GLY A 41 -14.26 3.88 -53.81
N GLY A 42 -15.32 4.16 -53.04
CA GLY A 42 -16.72 4.18 -53.46
C GLY A 42 -17.46 2.83 -53.39
N GLY A 43 -18.70 2.75 -52.89
CA GLY A 43 -19.54 3.75 -52.24
C GLY A 43 -21.03 3.40 -52.30
N ARG A 44 -21.85 4.11 -51.48
CA ARG A 44 -23.33 4.18 -51.50
C ARG A 44 -24.16 3.00 -50.93
N ASP A 45 -24.61 3.22 -49.70
CA ASP A 45 -25.99 2.99 -49.19
C ASP A 45 -27.03 3.73 -50.14
N PRO A 46 -28.38 3.45 -50.18
CA PRO A 46 -29.15 3.02 -49.01
C PRO A 46 -30.49 2.24 -49.12
N ARG A 47 -31.01 1.89 -47.92
CA ARG A 47 -32.43 1.76 -47.46
C ARG A 47 -33.25 0.45 -47.61
N ARG A 48 -33.99 0.17 -46.50
CA ARG A 48 -35.24 -0.64 -46.32
C ARG A 48 -35.07 -2.17 -46.46
N SER A 49 -35.63 -3.06 -45.63
CA SER A 49 -36.40 -3.04 -44.36
C SER A 49 -36.20 -4.43 -43.66
N ALA A 50 -36.75 -4.83 -42.50
CA ALA A 50 -37.82 -4.28 -41.66
C ALA A 50 -37.71 -4.66 -40.15
N GLU A 51 -38.66 -4.13 -39.38
CA GLU A 51 -39.07 -4.40 -38.00
C GLU A 51 -39.10 -5.88 -37.53
N ARG A 52 -38.67 -6.14 -36.28
CA ARG A 52 -39.43 -6.99 -35.31
C ARG A 52 -38.84 -6.98 -33.88
N SER A 53 -39.61 -6.45 -32.95
CA SER A 53 -39.57 -6.70 -31.49
C SER A 53 -40.91 -6.19 -30.91
N PRO A 54 -41.43 -6.65 -29.75
CA PRO A 54 -40.84 -7.58 -28.77
C PRO A 54 -41.74 -8.77 -28.40
N ARG A 55 -41.17 -9.72 -27.62
CA ARG A 55 -41.93 -10.61 -26.74
C ARG A 55 -41.32 -10.58 -25.34
N ALA A 56 -42.15 -10.27 -24.34
CA ALA A 56 -41.76 -10.28 -22.93
C ALA A 56 -41.81 -11.70 -22.34
N PRO A 57 -40.96 -12.02 -21.34
CA PRO A 57 -41.21 -13.07 -20.37
C PRO A 57 -41.90 -12.54 -19.11
N SER A 58 -42.54 -13.44 -18.38
CA SER A 58 -43.56 -13.18 -17.36
C SER A 58 -43.05 -12.82 -15.96
N ASN A 59 -43.91 -12.09 -15.23
CA ASN A 59 -43.88 -11.88 -13.78
C ASN A 59 -43.36 -13.09 -12.96
N ARG A 60 -42.31 -12.86 -12.16
CA ARG A 60 -42.14 -13.57 -10.87
C ARG A 60 -42.36 -12.59 -9.74
N ARG A 61 -43.15 -13.00 -8.75
CA ARG A 61 -43.51 -12.19 -7.59
C ARG A 61 -42.29 -11.97 -6.69
N SER A 62 -41.95 -10.72 -6.44
CA SER A 62 -41.01 -10.32 -5.40
C SER A 62 -41.60 -10.64 -4.01
N ARG A 63 -40.79 -11.27 -3.14
CA ARG A 63 -41.09 -11.40 -1.71
C ARG A 63 -40.47 -10.18 -0.99
N PRO A 64 -41.14 -9.54 -0.03
CA PRO A 64 -40.52 -8.49 0.77
C PRO A 64 -39.38 -9.05 1.63
N LEU A 65 -38.31 -8.27 1.77
CA LEU A 65 -37.28 -8.49 2.80
C LEU A 65 -37.83 -8.02 4.17
N PRO A 66 -37.46 -8.68 5.29
CA PRO A 66 -37.85 -8.24 6.62
C PRO A 66 -37.13 -6.94 7.02
N ALA A 67 -37.82 -6.10 7.79
CA ALA A 67 -37.30 -4.83 8.30
C ALA A 67 -36.17 -5.03 9.35
N PRO A 68 -35.25 -4.07 9.51
CA PRO A 68 -34.21 -4.13 10.53
C PRO A 68 -34.79 -4.01 11.95
N PHE A 69 -34.17 -4.70 12.90
CA PHE A 69 -34.47 -4.62 14.33
C PHE A 69 -34.23 -3.21 14.88
N ALA A 70 -35.27 -2.59 15.43
CA ALA A 70 -35.11 -1.44 16.32
C ALA A 70 -34.82 -1.93 17.74
N GLY A 71 -33.55 -1.80 18.18
CA GLY A 71 -33.15 -2.08 19.55
C GLY A 71 -33.42 -0.87 20.44
N ASP A 72 -34.34 -1.02 21.39
CA ASP A 72 -34.63 -0.01 22.43
C ASP A 72 -33.46 0.09 23.42
N TRP A 73 -32.95 1.32 23.63
CA TRP A 73 -31.94 1.65 24.64
C TRP A 73 -32.52 2.62 25.67
N SER A 74 -33.60 2.21 26.33
CA SER A 74 -34.18 2.88 27.48
C SER A 74 -33.34 2.63 28.75
N LEU A 75 -32.28 3.41 28.96
CA LEU A 75 -31.54 3.44 30.22
C LEU A 75 -32.07 4.52 31.17
N SER A 76 -32.68 4.04 32.26
CA SER A 76 -33.33 4.83 33.30
C SER A 76 -32.37 5.79 34.03
N ARG A 77 -32.85 7.00 34.32
CA ARG A 77 -32.23 7.89 35.31
C ARG A 77 -32.56 7.36 36.72
N PRO A 78 -31.60 7.32 37.66
CA PRO A 78 -31.91 7.16 39.08
C PRO A 78 -32.33 8.50 39.69
N ASP A 79 -33.44 8.50 40.42
CA ASP A 79 -33.86 9.63 41.25
C ASP A 79 -32.88 9.91 42.39
N ALA A 80 -32.63 11.19 42.67
CA ALA A 80 -31.80 11.64 43.78
C ALA A 80 -32.58 12.66 44.63
N ASP A 81 -33.53 12.16 45.42
CA ASP A 81 -34.27 12.95 46.40
C ASP A 81 -34.41 12.19 47.73
N ARG A 82 -34.20 12.92 48.84
CA ARG A 82 -34.17 12.52 50.28
C ARG A 82 -32.76 12.32 50.89
N TYR A 83 -32.31 13.32 51.64
CA TYR A 83 -32.43 13.32 53.12
C TYR A 83 -32.18 14.73 53.68
N ALA A 84 -32.93 15.12 54.73
CA ALA A 84 -32.87 16.44 55.34
C ALA A 84 -32.30 16.40 56.78
N MET A 85 -32.09 17.59 57.36
CA MET A 85 -31.74 17.90 58.76
C MET A 85 -30.24 17.93 59.15
N GLY A 86 -29.60 19.07 58.90
CA GLY A 86 -29.47 20.16 59.89
C GLY A 86 -28.57 19.98 61.14
N ARG A 87 -27.58 20.88 61.28
CA ARG A 87 -27.18 21.54 62.55
C ARG A 87 -26.20 22.69 62.31
N ASP A 88 -26.38 23.80 63.03
CA ASP A 88 -25.49 24.98 63.01
C ASP A 88 -24.17 24.74 63.76
N VAL A 89 -23.04 25.17 63.16
CA VAL A 89 -21.86 25.65 63.90
C VAL A 89 -21.17 26.76 63.10
N ARG A 90 -20.89 27.91 63.72
CA ARG A 90 -20.02 28.97 63.19
C ARG A 90 -18.58 28.75 63.64
N VAL A 91 -17.61 28.58 62.74
CA VAL A 91 -16.17 28.80 63.00
C VAL A 91 -15.49 29.45 61.78
N LEU A 92 -14.44 30.21 62.07
CA LEU A 92 -13.67 31.09 61.18
C LEU A 92 -12.84 30.33 60.14
N ALA A 93 -12.46 31.04 59.06
CA ALA A 93 -11.46 30.59 58.07
C ALA A 93 -10.07 30.42 58.73
N PRO A 94 -9.17 29.58 58.18
CA PRO A 94 -8.45 29.99 56.95
C PRO A 94 -8.21 28.88 55.89
N SER A 95 -8.15 29.33 54.64
CA SER A 95 -7.20 28.94 53.58
C SER A 95 -6.53 27.55 53.63
N LEU A 96 -7.15 26.54 53.01
CA LEU A 96 -6.42 25.53 52.21
C LEU A 96 -7.35 24.83 51.20
N LEU A 97 -7.86 25.58 50.20
CA LEU A 97 -8.66 24.99 49.13
C LEU A 97 -7.74 24.37 48.08
N LEU A 98 -7.38 23.12 48.38
CA LEU A 98 -7.04 22.02 47.49
C LEU A 98 -7.22 22.37 46.00
N PHE A 99 -6.10 22.47 45.27
CA PHE A 99 -6.09 22.42 43.81
C PHE A 99 -6.55 21.02 43.39
N LEU A 100 -7.87 20.81 43.32
CA LEU A 100 -8.44 19.77 42.49
C LEU A 100 -8.06 20.12 41.06
N ALA A 101 -6.94 19.54 40.62
CA ALA A 101 -6.62 19.44 39.22
C ALA A 101 -7.76 18.67 38.57
N PHE A 102 -8.74 19.42 38.07
CA PHE A 102 -9.71 18.90 37.12
C PHE A 102 -8.88 18.57 35.88
N VAL A 103 -8.34 17.36 35.85
CA VAL A 103 -7.83 16.72 34.63
C VAL A 103 -9.07 16.47 33.79
N GLY A 104 -9.60 17.55 33.24
CA GLY A 104 -10.60 17.48 32.20
C GLY A 104 -9.96 16.68 31.09
N SER A 105 -10.61 15.58 30.71
CA SER A 105 -10.28 14.88 29.47
C SER A 105 -10.09 15.94 28.40
N ALA A 106 -8.90 15.99 27.80
CA ALA A 106 -8.59 16.91 26.73
C ALA A 106 -9.41 16.50 25.50
N GLY A 107 -10.70 16.88 25.50
CA GLY A 107 -11.55 16.82 24.34
C GLY A 107 -10.86 17.57 23.22
N ALA A 108 -10.81 16.97 22.03
CA ALA A 108 -10.20 17.58 20.87
C ALA A 108 -10.76 19.00 20.71
N GLN A 109 -9.87 20.00 20.74
CA GLN A 109 -10.27 21.40 20.58
C GLN A 109 -11.03 21.54 19.26
N PRO A 110 -12.14 22.29 19.21
CA PRO A 110 -12.93 22.39 18.00
C PRO A 110 -12.06 22.96 16.88
N ARG A 111 -11.96 22.22 15.77
CA ARG A 111 -11.10 22.59 14.63
C ARG A 111 -11.62 23.80 13.86
N THR A 112 -12.90 24.13 14.00
CA THR A 112 -13.53 25.34 13.47
C THR A 112 -14.14 26.20 14.58
N TRP A 113 -14.13 27.51 14.37
CA TRP A 113 -14.70 28.51 15.28
C TRP A 113 -15.55 29.50 14.50
N ARG A 114 -16.79 29.72 14.94
CA ARG A 114 -17.65 30.76 14.37
C ARG A 114 -17.41 32.07 15.11
N VAL A 115 -16.88 33.07 14.42
CA VAL A 115 -16.53 34.39 14.95
C VAL A 115 -17.73 35.05 15.61
N GLN A 116 -17.59 35.43 16.87
CA GLN A 116 -18.64 36.12 17.62
C GLN A 116 -18.56 37.65 17.43
N ARG A 117 -19.66 38.36 17.75
CA ARG A 117 -19.70 39.82 17.64
C ARG A 117 -18.68 40.47 18.57
N GLY A 118 -17.68 41.13 17.99
CA GLY A 118 -16.63 41.86 18.73
C GLY A 118 -15.38 41.04 19.05
N GLU A 119 -15.24 39.81 18.56
CA GLU A 119 -13.98 39.08 18.64
C GLU A 119 -12.92 39.64 17.65
N ALA A 120 -11.65 39.44 17.99
CA ALA A 120 -10.48 39.77 17.17
C ALA A 120 -9.58 38.54 17.04
N LEU A 121 -8.80 38.45 15.95
CA LEU A 121 -7.91 37.30 15.70
C LEU A 121 -6.96 37.01 16.86
N SER A 122 -6.44 38.02 17.56
CA SER A 122 -5.55 37.84 18.72
C SER A 122 -6.22 37.10 19.89
N VAL A 123 -7.52 37.36 20.13
CA VAL A 123 -8.31 36.68 21.17
C VAL A 123 -8.59 35.24 20.78
N ILE A 124 -8.92 34.99 19.51
CA ILE A 124 -9.15 33.65 18.97
C ILE A 124 -7.85 32.84 18.98
N ALA A 125 -6.73 33.43 18.56
CA ALA A 125 -5.42 32.81 18.56
C ALA A 125 -5.00 32.36 19.98
N ALA A 126 -5.13 33.26 20.96
CA ALA A 126 -4.89 32.95 22.37
C ALA A 126 -5.81 31.84 22.91
N ARG A 127 -7.11 31.86 22.56
CA ARG A 127 -8.09 30.84 22.95
C ARG A 127 -7.67 29.44 22.50
N PHE A 128 -7.13 29.31 21.29
CA PHE A 128 -6.72 28.03 20.70
C PHE A 128 -5.23 27.69 20.88
N SER A 129 -4.47 28.54 21.60
CA SER A 129 -3.03 28.38 21.79
C SER A 129 -2.22 28.35 20.48
N VAL A 130 -2.67 29.14 19.49
CA VAL A 130 -2.04 29.32 18.18
C VAL A 130 -1.62 30.77 17.98
N THR A 131 -0.90 31.08 16.91
CA THR A 131 -0.53 32.46 16.54
C THR A 131 -1.57 33.10 15.63
N VAL A 132 -1.62 34.44 15.60
CA VAL A 132 -2.43 35.18 14.62
C VAL A 132 -1.98 34.86 13.20
N GLU A 133 -0.67 34.67 12.98
CA GLU A 133 -0.14 34.31 11.67
C GLU A 133 -0.64 32.93 11.21
N GLN A 134 -0.65 31.91 12.08
CA GLN A 134 -1.26 30.61 11.78
C GLN A 134 -2.76 30.72 11.47
N LEU A 135 -3.52 31.53 12.22
CA LEU A 135 -4.93 31.76 11.89
C LEU A 135 -5.10 32.44 10.52
N ARG A 136 -4.22 33.39 10.16
CA ARG A 136 -4.25 34.04 8.85
C ARG A 136 -3.85 33.09 7.74
N GLU A 137 -2.85 32.25 7.94
CA GLU A 137 -2.45 31.18 7.01
C GLU A 137 -3.59 30.18 6.78
N TRP A 138 -4.15 29.57 7.84
CA TRP A 138 -5.19 28.53 7.73
C TRP A 138 -6.53 29.04 7.18
N ASN A 139 -6.76 30.36 7.21
CA ASN A 139 -8.00 30.98 6.74
C ASN A 139 -7.79 31.93 5.54
N THR A 140 -6.57 31.98 4.99
CA THR A 140 -6.19 32.81 3.84
C THR A 140 -6.53 34.31 4.03
N LEU A 141 -6.38 34.83 5.26
CA LEU A 141 -6.79 36.19 5.63
C LEU A 141 -5.70 37.22 5.30
N GLU A 142 -6.02 38.19 4.44
CA GLU A 142 -5.11 39.27 4.04
C GLU A 142 -4.66 40.16 5.22
N GLY A 143 -5.45 40.21 6.30
CA GLY A 143 -5.17 40.97 7.53
C GLY A 143 -6.10 40.57 8.66
N ASP A 144 -6.19 41.40 9.69
CA ASP A 144 -6.90 41.06 10.94
C ASP A 144 -8.43 41.22 10.88
N ARG A 145 -8.98 41.55 9.70
CA ARG A 145 -10.41 41.76 9.50
C ARG A 145 -11.14 40.42 9.44
N ILE A 146 -11.98 40.18 10.45
CA ILE A 146 -12.94 39.08 10.53
C ILE A 146 -14.36 39.63 10.72
N VAL A 147 -15.39 38.89 10.31
CA VAL A 147 -16.80 39.32 10.44
C VAL A 147 -17.61 38.36 11.33
N PRO A 148 -18.55 38.86 12.16
CA PRO A 148 -19.39 38.00 12.98
C PRO A 148 -20.17 36.99 12.13
N GLY A 149 -20.15 35.72 12.52
CA GLY A 149 -20.75 34.61 11.78
C GLY A 149 -19.81 33.89 10.82
N GLN A 150 -18.64 34.44 10.48
CA GLN A 150 -17.59 33.77 9.70
C GLN A 150 -17.09 32.53 10.43
N GLU A 151 -16.92 31.40 9.72
CA GLU A 151 -16.21 30.24 10.25
C GLU A 151 -14.71 30.37 9.97
N LEU A 152 -13.89 30.08 10.99
CA LEU A 152 -12.43 30.03 10.89
C LEU A 152 -11.95 28.64 11.28
N VAL A 153 -10.97 28.09 10.55
CA VAL A 153 -10.14 26.97 10.98
C VAL A 153 -9.18 27.48 12.07
N VAL A 154 -9.20 26.84 13.25
CA VAL A 154 -8.50 27.32 14.47
C VAL A 154 -7.55 26.30 15.09
N GLY A 155 -7.42 25.13 14.47
CA GLY A 155 -6.36 24.16 14.74
C GLY A 155 -5.61 23.81 13.45
N GLU A 156 -4.55 23.02 13.55
CA GLU A 156 -3.83 22.55 12.35
C GLU A 156 -4.82 21.84 11.40
N PRO A 157 -4.92 22.27 10.12
CA PRO A 157 -5.88 21.70 9.18
C PRO A 157 -5.66 20.19 9.01
N ASP A 158 -6.72 19.40 9.20
CA ASP A 158 -6.66 17.96 8.99
C ASP A 158 -6.48 17.67 7.50
N PRO A 159 -5.39 17.01 7.05
CA PRO A 159 -5.19 16.76 5.62
C PRO A 159 -6.26 15.87 4.98
N ALA A 160 -7.05 15.13 5.78
CA ALA A 160 -8.23 14.40 5.33
C ALA A 160 -9.34 15.36 4.86
N LEU A 161 -9.58 16.42 5.65
CA LEU A 161 -10.71 17.37 5.53
C LEU A 161 -10.31 18.72 4.92
N SER A 162 -9.03 18.90 4.58
CA SER A 162 -8.51 20.14 4.02
C SER A 162 -7.49 19.90 2.91
N HIS A 163 -7.40 20.86 2.00
CA HIS A 163 -6.49 20.88 0.87
C HIS A 163 -5.77 22.24 0.84
N THR A 164 -4.44 22.25 0.96
CA THR A 164 -3.64 23.47 0.74
C THR A 164 -3.30 23.60 -0.75
N VAL A 165 -3.79 24.66 -1.38
CA VAL A 165 -3.57 24.97 -2.80
C VAL A 165 -2.08 25.10 -3.12
N ALA A 166 -1.61 24.29 -4.06
CA ALA A 166 -0.26 24.39 -4.61
C ALA A 166 -0.14 25.48 -5.69
N ARG A 167 1.09 25.89 -5.98
CA ARG A 167 1.37 26.93 -6.98
C ARG A 167 0.82 26.58 -8.37
N GLY A 168 -0.14 27.36 -8.86
CA GLY A 168 -0.76 27.17 -10.18
C GLY A 168 -1.78 26.03 -10.24
N GLU A 169 -2.19 25.50 -9.09
CA GLU A 169 -3.29 24.55 -8.99
C GLU A 169 -4.65 25.23 -9.24
N THR A 170 -5.63 24.48 -9.74
CA THR A 170 -6.98 24.98 -10.07
C THR A 170 -8.03 24.10 -9.38
N LEU A 171 -9.25 24.61 -9.19
CA LEU A 171 -10.31 23.78 -8.58
C LEU A 171 -10.54 22.46 -9.33
N SER A 172 -10.41 22.44 -10.66
CA SER A 172 -10.53 21.22 -11.46
C SER A 172 -9.42 20.20 -11.15
N HIS A 173 -8.18 20.65 -10.93
CA HIS A 173 -7.09 19.76 -10.51
C HIS A 173 -7.34 19.20 -9.10
N ILE A 174 -7.82 20.04 -8.18
CA ILE A 174 -8.14 19.66 -6.79
C ILE A 174 -9.29 18.65 -6.75
N ALA A 175 -10.35 18.92 -7.52
CA ALA A 175 -11.53 18.05 -7.63
C ALA A 175 -11.14 16.66 -8.13
N ALA A 176 -10.36 16.57 -9.21
CA ALA A 176 -9.84 15.32 -9.73
C ALA A 176 -8.95 14.57 -8.72
N ALA A 177 -8.02 15.27 -8.06
CA ALA A 177 -7.12 14.69 -7.06
C ALA A 177 -7.82 14.24 -5.76
N ARG A 178 -9.05 14.70 -5.52
CA ARG A 178 -9.90 14.33 -4.37
C ARG A 178 -11.09 13.45 -4.76
N ASN A 179 -11.20 13.04 -6.03
CA ASN A 179 -12.34 12.29 -6.56
C ASN A 179 -13.71 12.94 -6.25
N THR A 180 -13.79 14.27 -6.37
CA THR A 180 -15.00 15.08 -6.14
C THR A 180 -15.22 16.06 -7.30
N THR A 181 -16.20 16.97 -7.21
CA THR A 181 -16.48 17.97 -8.27
C THR A 181 -16.11 19.39 -7.86
N VAL A 182 -15.98 20.29 -8.84
CA VAL A 182 -15.69 21.72 -8.59
C VAL A 182 -16.85 22.38 -7.85
N GLU A 183 -18.09 22.04 -8.21
CA GLU A 183 -19.31 22.47 -7.55
C GLU A 183 -19.29 22.07 -6.07
N ARG A 184 -18.90 20.82 -5.77
CA ARG A 184 -18.82 20.32 -4.40
C ARG A 184 -17.74 21.03 -3.58
N LEU A 185 -16.60 21.37 -4.19
CA LEU A 185 -15.58 22.19 -3.53
C LEU A 185 -16.10 23.60 -3.22
N LEU A 186 -16.88 24.20 -4.10
CA LEU A 186 -17.47 25.53 -3.87
C LEU A 186 -18.54 25.51 -2.78
N GLU A 187 -19.39 24.48 -2.72
CA GLU A 187 -20.36 24.27 -1.63
C GLU A 187 -19.70 24.18 -0.25
N LEU A 188 -18.55 23.51 -0.16
CA LEU A 188 -17.81 23.33 1.09
C LEU A 188 -17.03 24.59 1.52
N ASN A 189 -16.84 25.54 0.60
CA ASN A 189 -16.04 26.75 0.78
C ASN A 189 -16.86 27.99 0.39
N GLU A 190 -17.95 28.24 1.11
CA GLU A 190 -18.81 29.42 0.89
C GLU A 190 -17.96 30.71 0.81
N GLY A 191 -18.11 31.44 -0.30
CA GLY A 191 -17.36 32.68 -0.56
C GLY A 191 -16.00 32.50 -1.24
N LEU A 192 -15.63 31.28 -1.64
CA LEU A 192 -14.44 31.02 -2.47
C LEU A 192 -14.60 31.61 -3.88
N ASP A 193 -13.61 32.41 -4.30
CA ASP A 193 -13.45 32.82 -5.69
C ASP A 193 -12.79 31.68 -6.50
N ALA A 194 -13.54 31.13 -7.46
CA ALA A 194 -13.13 29.99 -8.27
C ALA A 194 -11.95 30.29 -9.20
N ASP A 195 -11.83 31.54 -9.65
CA ASP A 195 -10.85 31.98 -10.66
C ASP A 195 -9.54 32.49 -10.03
N HIS A 196 -9.55 32.77 -8.71
CA HIS A 196 -8.45 33.43 -8.00
C HIS A 196 -7.92 32.64 -6.79
N LEU A 197 -7.65 31.34 -6.98
CA LEU A 197 -6.96 30.52 -5.98
C LEU A 197 -5.53 31.04 -5.70
N ARG A 198 -5.14 31.06 -4.42
CA ARG A 198 -3.83 31.54 -3.95
C ARG A 198 -2.96 30.39 -3.48
N GLU A 199 -1.66 30.43 -3.80
CA GLU A 199 -0.69 29.47 -3.24
C GLU A 199 -0.73 29.53 -1.69
N GLY A 200 -0.89 28.37 -1.04
CA GLY A 200 -1.04 28.28 0.41
C GLY A 200 -2.48 28.42 0.95
N GLN A 201 -3.46 28.77 0.09
CA GLN A 201 -4.87 28.84 0.49
C GLN A 201 -5.37 27.46 0.94
N VAL A 202 -6.05 27.40 2.09
CA VAL A 202 -6.63 26.16 2.60
C VAL A 202 -8.10 26.09 2.22
N LEU A 203 -8.46 25.05 1.47
CA LEU A 203 -9.83 24.70 1.12
C LEU A 203 -10.32 23.57 2.02
N ARG A 204 -11.56 23.64 2.49
CA ARG A 204 -12.31 22.52 3.07
C ARG A 204 -12.61 21.51 1.97
N VAL A 205 -12.47 20.23 2.26
CA VAL A 205 -12.83 19.12 1.36
C VAL A 205 -13.54 18.04 2.15
N GLU A 206 -14.22 17.13 1.46
CA GLU A 206 -14.84 15.97 2.12
C GLU A 206 -13.75 15.04 2.67
N ALA A 207 -14.11 14.30 3.72
CA ALA A 207 -13.23 13.26 4.23
C ALA A 207 -12.97 12.23 3.13
N LEU A 208 -11.74 11.71 3.10
CA LEU A 208 -11.42 10.49 2.37
C LEU A 208 -11.97 9.30 3.16
N GLU A 209 -13.31 9.16 3.25
CA GLU A 209 -13.98 8.21 4.15
C GLU A 209 -13.60 6.75 3.87
N ASP A 210 -13.27 6.43 2.62
CA ASP A 210 -12.78 5.10 2.19
C ASP A 210 -11.26 4.91 2.37
N ARG A 211 -10.54 5.82 3.06
CA ARG A 211 -9.07 5.76 3.22
C ARG A 211 -8.64 5.80 4.68
N HIS A 212 -7.82 4.81 5.05
CA HIS A 212 -7.18 4.73 6.35
C HIS A 212 -6.15 5.85 6.53
N HIS A 213 -6.31 6.65 7.59
CA HIS A 213 -5.28 7.57 8.06
C HIS A 213 -4.16 6.78 8.76
N ILE A 214 -2.93 7.02 8.32
CA ILE A 214 -1.72 6.29 8.71
C ILE A 214 -0.68 7.32 9.16
N GLU A 215 -0.17 7.17 10.39
CA GLU A 215 0.95 7.96 10.93
C GLU A 215 2.28 7.24 10.69
N TYR A 216 2.73 7.25 9.43
CA TYR A 216 3.91 6.52 9.00
C TYR A 216 5.19 7.13 9.57
N THR A 217 5.96 6.35 10.33
CA THR A 217 7.31 6.74 10.74
C THR A 217 8.31 6.38 9.65
N VAL A 218 8.93 7.40 9.06
CA VAL A 218 9.92 7.26 7.99
C VAL A 218 11.10 6.40 8.45
N ARG A 219 11.41 5.36 7.68
CA ARG A 219 12.41 4.33 8.01
C ARG A 219 13.73 4.61 7.29
N ARG A 220 14.79 3.91 7.67
CA ARG A 220 16.14 4.16 7.13
C ARG A 220 16.27 3.65 5.69
N GLY A 221 16.32 4.57 4.74
CA GLY A 221 16.47 4.26 3.30
C GLY A 221 15.21 4.56 2.49
N ASP A 222 14.15 5.02 3.15
CA ASP A 222 12.93 5.49 2.52
C ASP A 222 13.16 6.66 1.56
N ASN A 223 12.26 6.74 0.59
CA ASN A 223 12.03 7.91 -0.24
C ASN A 223 10.52 7.97 -0.56
N LEU A 224 10.02 9.14 -0.96
CA LEU A 224 8.58 9.33 -1.16
C LEU A 224 7.98 8.37 -2.19
N ALA A 225 8.74 7.95 -3.21
CA ALA A 225 8.24 7.04 -4.25
C ALA A 225 8.00 5.62 -3.72
N ARG A 226 8.89 5.08 -2.87
CA ARG A 226 8.67 3.77 -2.22
C ARG A 226 7.49 3.80 -1.23
N ILE A 227 7.35 4.89 -0.49
CA ILE A 227 6.23 5.06 0.44
C ILE A 227 4.92 5.18 -0.35
N ALA A 228 4.92 5.93 -1.45
CA ALA A 228 3.79 6.05 -2.37
C ALA A 228 3.36 4.69 -2.94
N GLU A 229 4.31 3.93 -3.51
CA GLU A 229 4.10 2.57 -4.02
C GLU A 229 3.50 1.64 -2.96
N ARG A 230 4.12 1.58 -1.77
CA ARG A 230 3.70 0.77 -0.61
C ARG A 230 2.24 0.99 -0.23
N HIS A 231 1.82 2.25 -0.23
CA HIS A 231 0.48 2.64 0.20
C HIS A 231 -0.49 2.81 -0.98
N ARG A 232 -0.10 2.51 -2.23
CA ARG A 232 -0.90 2.75 -3.45
C ARG A 232 -1.49 4.17 -3.51
N VAL A 233 -0.64 5.16 -3.21
CA VAL A 233 -0.95 6.60 -3.28
C VAL A 233 0.07 7.28 -4.19
N GLU A 234 -0.20 8.49 -4.65
CA GLU A 234 0.80 9.24 -5.42
C GLU A 234 1.82 9.96 -4.52
N VAL A 235 3.02 10.24 -5.08
CA VAL A 235 4.02 11.06 -4.39
C VAL A 235 3.50 12.48 -4.13
N SER A 236 2.67 13.01 -5.04
CA SER A 236 1.96 14.27 -4.87
C SER A 236 0.98 14.22 -3.69
N ASP A 237 0.33 13.08 -3.45
CA ASP A 237 -0.59 12.90 -2.33
C ASP A 237 0.14 12.97 -1.00
N ILE A 238 1.24 12.22 -0.84
CA ILE A 238 2.06 12.27 0.38
C ILE A 238 2.57 13.68 0.63
N ARG A 239 3.01 14.40 -0.41
CA ARG A 239 3.43 15.81 -0.26
C ARG A 239 2.29 16.72 0.19
N ARG A 240 1.11 16.56 -0.39
CA ARG A 240 -0.09 17.33 -0.08
C ARG A 240 -0.55 17.10 1.37
N TRP A 241 -0.49 15.86 1.86
CA TRP A 241 -0.82 15.53 3.25
C TRP A 241 0.23 15.96 4.26
N ASN A 242 1.44 16.28 3.80
CA ASN A 242 2.57 16.67 4.65
C ASN A 242 3.12 18.04 4.21
N PRO A 243 2.36 19.14 4.36
CA PRO A 243 2.76 20.47 3.86
C PRO A 243 4.08 21.00 4.46
N ARG A 244 4.50 20.47 5.63
CA ARG A 244 5.80 20.78 6.26
C ARG A 244 7.00 20.07 5.60
N LEU A 245 6.77 19.11 4.70
CA LEU A 245 7.81 18.23 4.13
C LEU A 245 8.51 18.89 2.93
N ARG A 246 9.68 19.49 3.21
CA ARG A 246 10.43 20.29 2.23
C ARG A 246 11.36 19.45 1.35
N GLY A 247 11.25 19.59 0.03
CA GLY A 247 12.16 18.99 -0.95
C GLY A 247 12.04 17.46 -1.04
N ASN A 248 13.15 16.78 -1.38
CA ASN A 248 13.20 15.32 -1.52
C ASN A 248 13.78 14.61 -0.27
N GLN A 249 14.09 15.33 0.81
CA GLN A 249 14.75 14.78 2.00
C GLN A 249 13.74 14.36 3.06
N LEU A 250 13.41 13.07 3.06
CA LEU A 250 12.79 12.37 4.19
C LEU A 250 13.88 12.08 5.24
N ARG A 251 13.58 12.31 6.53
CA ARG A 251 14.50 12.00 7.64
C ARG A 251 14.02 10.74 8.33
N ALA A 252 14.88 9.72 8.45
CA ALA A 252 14.56 8.54 9.25
C ALA A 252 14.17 8.96 10.69
N GLY A 253 13.06 8.41 11.20
CA GLY A 253 12.42 8.78 12.46
C GLY A 253 11.41 9.93 12.38
N SER A 254 11.22 10.62 11.25
CA SER A 254 10.15 11.62 11.12
C SER A 254 8.81 10.95 10.86
N MET A 255 7.75 11.35 11.56
CA MET A 255 6.37 10.98 11.23
C MET A 255 5.88 11.75 10.00
N ILE A 256 5.11 11.09 9.15
CA ILE A 256 4.35 11.67 8.04
C ILE A 256 2.93 11.07 7.99
N HIS A 257 1.95 11.83 7.50
CA HIS A 257 0.58 11.35 7.32
C HIS A 257 0.37 10.75 5.93
N ILE A 258 -0.32 9.62 5.86
CA ILE A 258 -0.69 8.93 4.63
C ILE A 258 -2.18 8.58 4.70
N TYR A 259 -2.91 8.71 3.60
CA TYR A 259 -4.31 8.29 3.52
C TYR A 259 -4.46 7.25 2.40
N SER A 260 -4.54 5.98 2.77
CA SER A 260 -4.48 4.85 1.86
C SER A 260 -5.73 3.98 1.94
N GLU A 261 -6.15 3.43 0.81
CA GLU A 261 -7.19 2.38 0.73
C GLU A 261 -6.68 1.04 1.31
N ILE A 262 -5.38 0.91 1.57
CA ILE A 262 -4.78 -0.19 2.32
C ILE A 262 -4.45 0.31 3.73
N PRO A 263 -4.85 -0.37 4.81
CA PRO A 263 -4.28 -0.07 6.13
C PRO A 263 -2.76 -0.27 6.11
N GLU A 264 -2.00 0.52 6.86
CA GLU A 264 -0.59 0.18 7.10
C GLU A 264 -0.56 -1.17 7.81
N SER A 265 -0.16 -2.22 7.11
CA SER A 265 0.04 -3.48 7.80
C SER A 265 1.25 -3.35 8.69
N VAL A 266 0.97 -3.52 9.97
CA VAL A 266 1.95 -3.67 11.05
C VAL A 266 2.58 -5.08 11.05
N SER A 267 2.37 -5.88 9.98
CA SER A 267 3.01 -7.18 9.84
C SER A 267 4.54 -7.05 9.77
N GLU A 268 5.27 -7.88 10.51
CA GLU A 268 6.74 -7.88 10.48
C GLU A 268 7.30 -9.32 10.45
N SER A 269 8.14 -9.61 9.44
CA SER A 269 8.99 -10.80 9.38
C SER A 269 10.18 -10.64 10.34
N VAL A 270 10.13 -11.31 11.50
CA VAL A 270 11.16 -11.16 12.54
C VAL A 270 12.14 -12.34 12.56
N GLY A 271 13.43 -12.03 12.40
CA GLY A 271 14.51 -13.00 12.49
C GLY A 271 14.76 -13.76 11.19
N ARG A 272 15.31 -14.97 11.30
CA ARG A 272 15.67 -15.79 10.13
C ARG A 272 14.50 -16.72 9.77
N PRO A 273 14.31 -17.09 8.49
CA PRO A 273 13.22 -17.97 8.06
C PRO A 273 13.15 -19.36 8.72
N HIS A 274 14.23 -19.81 9.38
CA HIS A 274 14.33 -21.08 10.13
C HIS A 274 14.50 -20.90 11.65
N HIS A 275 14.48 -19.65 12.13
CA HIS A 275 14.53 -19.28 13.54
C HIS A 275 13.98 -17.86 13.69
N GLY A 276 12.66 -17.74 13.62
CA GLY A 276 11.97 -16.45 13.56
C GLY A 276 10.48 -16.57 13.88
N ARG A 277 9.77 -15.46 13.74
CA ARG A 277 8.33 -15.34 13.98
C ARG A 277 7.72 -14.32 13.03
N LEU A 278 6.40 -14.28 13.00
CA LEU A 278 5.62 -13.29 12.28
C LEU A 278 4.84 -12.46 13.32
N ILE A 279 4.96 -11.14 13.25
CA ILE A 279 4.15 -10.21 14.02
C ILE A 279 2.99 -9.74 13.13
N HIS A 280 1.80 -9.55 13.69
CA HIS A 280 0.58 -9.07 13.02
C HIS A 280 0.36 -9.66 11.61
N ALA A 281 0.35 -10.99 11.53
CA ALA A 281 0.28 -11.70 10.26
C ALA A 281 -1.00 -11.48 9.48
N GLU A 282 -0.85 -11.27 8.17
CA GLU A 282 -1.95 -11.28 7.21
C GLU A 282 -2.21 -12.71 6.72
N GLN A 283 -3.48 -13.07 6.55
CA GLN A 283 -3.87 -14.33 5.92
C GLN A 283 -4.04 -14.11 4.42
N LEU A 284 -3.50 -15.00 3.59
CA LEU A 284 -3.82 -15.04 2.17
C LEU A 284 -5.33 -15.32 2.00
N PRO A 285 -6.08 -14.51 1.22
CA PRO A 285 -7.53 -14.68 1.08
C PRO A 285 -7.91 -16.12 0.68
N GLU A 286 -8.85 -16.72 1.40
CA GLU A 286 -9.24 -18.13 1.17
C GLU A 286 -9.95 -18.36 -0.17
N HIS A 287 -10.40 -17.27 -0.82
CA HIS A 287 -11.11 -17.28 -2.08
C HIS A 287 -10.42 -16.35 -3.07
N HIS A 288 -9.97 -16.90 -4.19
CA HIS A 288 -9.36 -16.16 -5.29
C HIS A 288 -9.62 -16.87 -6.63
N ALA A 289 -9.64 -16.12 -7.74
CA ALA A 289 -9.91 -16.70 -9.05
C ALA A 289 -8.81 -17.69 -9.48
N GLY A 290 -7.54 -17.35 -9.25
CA GLY A 290 -6.38 -18.08 -9.80
C GLY A 290 -5.69 -19.08 -8.86
N TYR A 291 -6.10 -19.18 -7.59
CA TYR A 291 -5.50 -20.14 -6.64
C TYR A 291 -6.52 -20.73 -5.67
N TYR A 292 -6.12 -21.82 -5.01
CA TYR A 292 -6.81 -22.32 -3.82
C TYR A 292 -5.79 -22.77 -2.76
N LEU A 293 -6.19 -22.69 -1.49
CA LEU A 293 -5.34 -23.03 -0.34
C LEU A 293 -5.43 -24.53 -0.02
N ARG A 294 -4.29 -25.16 0.27
CA ARG A 294 -4.22 -26.53 0.79
C ARG A 294 -4.66 -26.60 2.27
N ASP A 295 -4.29 -25.58 3.04
CA ASP A 295 -4.54 -25.47 4.48
C ASP A 295 -4.56 -23.98 4.87
N PRO A 296 -5.73 -23.36 5.05
CA PRO A 296 -5.84 -21.95 5.42
C PRO A 296 -5.17 -21.61 6.76
N SER A 297 -5.01 -22.58 7.69
CA SER A 297 -4.34 -22.36 8.98
C SER A 297 -2.82 -22.10 8.84
N ARG A 298 -2.28 -22.37 7.65
CA ARG A 298 -0.86 -22.22 7.30
C ARG A 298 -0.61 -21.20 6.18
N ALA A 299 -1.62 -20.39 5.85
CA ALA A 299 -1.59 -19.42 4.78
C ALA A 299 -1.33 -17.99 5.28
N TYR A 300 -0.44 -17.83 6.26
CA TYR A 300 -0.12 -16.53 6.86
C TYR A 300 1.22 -16.00 6.38
N GLY A 301 1.32 -14.69 6.17
CA GLY A 301 2.53 -14.00 5.71
C GLY A 301 2.60 -12.55 6.17
N THR A 302 3.67 -11.85 5.80
CA THR A 302 3.65 -10.37 5.81
C THR A 302 2.68 -9.87 4.73
N LEU A 303 2.12 -8.67 4.88
CA LEU A 303 1.27 -8.07 3.84
C LEU A 303 1.96 -8.09 2.48
N GLU A 304 3.24 -7.73 2.41
CA GLU A 304 3.99 -7.75 1.17
C GLU A 304 4.06 -9.15 0.56
N THR A 305 4.32 -10.18 1.37
CA THR A 305 4.32 -11.57 0.88
C THR A 305 2.94 -11.99 0.37
N ILE A 306 1.86 -11.62 1.07
CA ILE A 306 0.49 -11.89 0.63
C ILE A 306 0.20 -11.19 -0.71
N LEU A 307 0.52 -9.91 -0.83
CA LEU A 307 0.32 -9.12 -2.04
C LEU A 307 1.18 -9.62 -3.21
N TRP A 308 2.44 -10.00 -2.99
CA TRP A 308 3.30 -10.55 -4.05
C TRP A 308 2.83 -11.92 -4.52
N ILE A 309 2.28 -12.76 -3.63
CA ILE A 309 1.63 -14.01 -4.04
C ILE A 309 0.44 -13.74 -4.97
N GLN A 310 -0.39 -12.74 -4.65
CA GLN A 310 -1.50 -12.31 -5.51
C GLN A 310 -1.01 -11.74 -6.85
N GLU A 311 -0.09 -10.77 -6.84
CA GLU A 311 0.57 -10.17 -8.02
C GLU A 311 1.04 -11.25 -9.00
N GLY A 312 1.72 -12.29 -8.49
CA GLY A 312 2.22 -13.39 -9.32
C GLY A 312 1.11 -14.22 -9.96
N VAL A 313 0.03 -14.52 -9.22
CA VAL A 313 -1.09 -15.32 -9.74
C VAL A 313 -1.98 -14.51 -10.69
N GLU A 314 -2.20 -13.22 -10.40
CA GLU A 314 -2.90 -12.27 -11.26
C GLU A 314 -2.15 -12.10 -12.58
N ALA A 315 -0.82 -11.95 -12.55
CA ALA A 315 0.01 -11.90 -13.77
C ALA A 315 0.01 -13.19 -14.62
N VAL A 316 -0.49 -14.32 -14.08
CA VAL A 316 -0.83 -15.52 -14.87
C VAL A 316 -2.23 -15.39 -15.46
N LEU A 317 -3.23 -14.96 -14.67
CA LEU A 317 -4.61 -14.78 -15.15
C LEU A 317 -4.72 -13.74 -16.27
N ASP A 318 -4.01 -12.61 -16.17
CA ASP A 318 -3.99 -11.56 -17.19
C ASP A 318 -3.51 -12.06 -18.55
N ARG A 319 -2.57 -13.02 -18.54
CA ARG A 319 -2.01 -13.66 -19.75
C ARG A 319 -2.77 -14.90 -20.17
N PHE A 320 -3.43 -15.57 -19.23
CA PHE A 320 -4.12 -16.84 -19.42
C PHE A 320 -5.44 -16.85 -18.61
N PRO A 321 -6.51 -16.16 -19.06
CA PRO A 321 -7.75 -16.05 -18.29
C PRO A 321 -8.38 -17.39 -17.94
N ASP A 322 -8.27 -18.38 -18.82
CA ASP A 322 -8.72 -19.77 -18.61
C ASP A 322 -7.71 -20.64 -17.83
N SER A 323 -6.80 -20.03 -17.04
CA SER A 323 -5.82 -20.80 -16.27
C SER A 323 -6.48 -21.66 -15.20
N PRO A 324 -6.08 -22.94 -15.03
CA PRO A 324 -6.47 -23.70 -13.85
C PRO A 324 -5.92 -23.02 -12.58
N GLN A 325 -6.60 -23.21 -11.46
CA GLN A 325 -6.15 -22.69 -10.17
C GLN A 325 -4.85 -23.37 -9.71
N VAL A 326 -3.87 -22.58 -9.31
CA VAL A 326 -2.66 -23.11 -8.65
C VAL A 326 -2.97 -23.43 -7.18
N ARG A 327 -2.52 -24.59 -6.70
CA ARG A 327 -2.62 -24.92 -5.27
C ARG A 327 -1.42 -24.34 -4.52
N ILE A 328 -1.71 -23.49 -3.55
CA ILE A 328 -0.76 -22.97 -2.56
C ILE A 328 -0.77 -23.92 -1.36
N HIS A 329 0.40 -24.41 -0.94
CA HIS A 329 0.53 -25.46 0.07
C HIS A 329 0.69 -24.92 1.49
N ASP A 330 1.71 -24.10 1.72
CA ASP A 330 2.12 -23.58 3.03
C ASP A 330 2.82 -22.23 2.86
N ILE A 331 2.63 -21.29 3.79
CA ILE A 331 3.33 -19.99 3.88
C ILE A 331 4.00 -19.87 5.26
N SER A 332 3.20 -19.75 6.33
CA SER A 332 3.59 -19.95 7.73
C SER A 332 2.36 -20.14 8.62
N ASN A 333 2.54 -20.53 9.89
CA ASN A 333 1.48 -20.40 10.90
C ASN A 333 1.17 -18.90 11.16
N ARG A 334 0.05 -18.59 11.82
CA ARG A 334 -0.35 -17.22 12.18
C ARG A 334 0.72 -16.42 12.91
N GLU A 335 1.42 -16.99 13.89
CA GLU A 335 2.52 -16.32 14.61
C GLU A 335 3.90 -16.62 14.00
N GLY A 336 3.93 -17.24 12.81
CA GLY A 336 5.13 -17.81 12.21
C GLY A 336 5.66 -18.98 13.05
N GLY A 337 6.95 -18.95 13.37
CA GLY A 337 7.58 -19.92 14.26
C GLY A 337 7.72 -21.33 13.65
N ARG A 338 8.27 -22.25 14.43
CA ARG A 338 8.64 -23.58 13.96
C ARG A 338 7.43 -24.40 13.49
N MET A 339 7.43 -24.77 12.22
CA MET A 339 6.54 -25.80 11.65
C MET A 339 7.15 -27.21 11.82
N ARG A 340 6.30 -28.25 11.87
CA ARG A 340 6.74 -29.63 12.17
C ARG A 340 7.42 -30.31 10.97
N ASP A 341 6.92 -30.02 9.79
CA ASP A 341 7.22 -30.62 8.49
C ASP A 341 8.17 -29.76 7.63
N HIS A 342 8.36 -28.50 8.00
CA HIS A 342 9.20 -27.53 7.30
C HIS A 342 10.46 -27.17 8.09
N ARG A 343 11.54 -26.85 7.36
CA ARG A 343 12.79 -26.33 7.98
C ARG A 343 12.80 -24.81 8.09
N SER A 344 12.10 -24.12 7.19
CA SER A 344 11.89 -22.68 7.23
C SER A 344 10.40 -22.37 7.43
N HIS A 345 9.80 -21.44 6.67
CA HIS A 345 8.40 -21.01 6.82
C HIS A 345 8.07 -20.40 8.21
N GLN A 346 9.07 -19.88 8.93
CA GLN A 346 8.85 -19.33 10.29
C GLN A 346 8.58 -17.83 10.34
N THR A 347 8.75 -17.11 9.23
CA THR A 347 8.72 -15.64 9.19
C THR A 347 7.79 -15.07 8.12
N GLY A 348 6.85 -15.87 7.60
CA GLY A 348 5.86 -15.40 6.64
C GLY A 348 6.39 -14.92 5.27
N ARG A 349 7.62 -15.32 4.89
CA ARG A 349 8.29 -14.97 3.61
C ARG A 349 8.51 -16.15 2.65
N ASP A 350 8.29 -17.36 3.12
CA ASP A 350 8.41 -18.58 2.30
C ASP A 350 7.02 -18.99 1.82
N VAL A 351 6.91 -19.57 0.64
CA VAL A 351 5.65 -20.18 0.16
C VAL A 351 5.93 -21.36 -0.78
N ASP A 352 5.16 -22.43 -0.62
CA ASP A 352 5.21 -23.60 -1.48
C ASP A 352 4.03 -23.62 -2.46
N PHE A 353 4.30 -23.59 -3.76
CA PHE A 353 3.29 -23.71 -4.82
C PHE A 353 3.36 -25.07 -5.50
N SER A 354 2.21 -25.57 -5.98
CA SER A 354 2.21 -26.62 -7.01
C SER A 354 2.65 -26.05 -8.35
N PHE A 355 3.30 -26.87 -9.18
CA PHE A 355 3.58 -26.49 -10.56
C PHE A 355 2.30 -26.44 -11.40
N TYR A 356 2.21 -25.46 -12.31
CA TYR A 356 1.24 -25.51 -13.42
C TYR A 356 1.58 -26.72 -14.32
N GLN A 357 0.55 -27.46 -14.75
CA GLN A 357 0.71 -28.68 -15.54
C GLN A 357 -0.12 -28.60 -16.82
N ARG A 358 0.41 -29.13 -17.92
CA ARG A 358 -0.25 -29.11 -19.24
C ARG A 358 -1.59 -29.86 -19.29
N ARG A 359 -1.89 -30.67 -18.27
CA ARG A 359 -3.10 -31.50 -18.17
C ARG A 359 -3.59 -31.51 -16.72
N CYS A 360 -4.71 -30.84 -16.48
CA CYS A 360 -5.39 -30.79 -15.19
C CYS A 360 -6.87 -31.20 -15.42
N PRO A 361 -7.18 -32.51 -15.51
CA PRO A 361 -8.42 -33.01 -16.12
C PRO A 361 -9.72 -32.58 -15.42
N SER A 362 -9.64 -32.19 -14.15
CA SER A 362 -10.77 -31.73 -13.33
C SER A 362 -10.69 -30.22 -13.02
N GLY A 363 -9.95 -29.44 -13.82
CA GLY A 363 -9.58 -28.05 -13.51
C GLY A 363 -8.52 -27.91 -12.41
N ILE A 364 -8.31 -28.96 -11.62
CA ILE A 364 -7.31 -29.05 -10.55
C ILE A 364 -6.16 -29.95 -11.01
N CYS A 365 -4.93 -29.49 -10.82
CA CYS A 365 -3.73 -30.21 -11.23
C CYS A 365 -3.31 -31.28 -10.19
N PRO A 366 -2.91 -32.49 -10.62
CA PRO A 366 -2.65 -33.61 -9.71
C PRO A 366 -1.43 -33.37 -8.82
N SER A 367 -1.54 -33.75 -7.54
CA SER A 367 -0.45 -33.68 -6.57
C SER A 367 0.55 -34.82 -6.77
N ARG A 368 1.54 -34.61 -7.65
CA ARG A 368 2.55 -35.60 -8.01
C ARG A 368 3.87 -34.93 -8.35
N ARG A 369 4.94 -35.73 -8.37
CA ARG A 369 6.19 -35.32 -9.02
C ARG A 369 5.96 -35.15 -10.52
N ILE A 370 6.32 -33.98 -11.04
CA ILE A 370 6.23 -33.67 -12.47
C ILE A 370 7.55 -33.98 -13.18
N ARG A 371 7.45 -34.18 -14.48
CA ARG A 371 8.59 -34.27 -15.42
C ARG A 371 8.62 -33.00 -16.28
N PRO A 372 9.76 -32.64 -16.90
CA PRO A 372 9.84 -31.43 -17.74
C PRO A 372 8.77 -31.36 -18.83
N GLU A 373 8.40 -32.50 -19.43
CA GLU A 373 7.37 -32.62 -20.45
C GLU A 373 5.92 -32.46 -19.94
N ASP A 374 5.70 -32.57 -18.63
CA ASP A 374 4.39 -32.39 -17.99
C ASP A 374 4.13 -30.92 -17.55
N LEU A 375 5.20 -30.12 -17.44
CA LEU A 375 5.18 -28.73 -16.98
C LEU A 375 4.47 -27.80 -17.99
N ASP A 376 3.52 -27.00 -17.52
CA ASP A 376 3.05 -25.85 -18.27
C ASP A 376 4.05 -24.70 -18.10
N VAL A 377 4.97 -24.62 -19.05
CA VAL A 377 6.12 -23.72 -18.97
C VAL A 377 5.70 -22.26 -19.11
N GLU A 378 4.67 -21.97 -19.91
CA GLU A 378 4.23 -20.59 -20.18
C GLU A 378 3.55 -19.98 -18.95
N ARG A 379 2.62 -20.71 -18.31
CA ARG A 379 1.99 -20.28 -17.04
C ARG A 379 2.99 -20.25 -15.89
N GLN A 380 3.86 -21.25 -15.80
CA GLN A 380 4.88 -21.29 -14.73
C GLN A 380 5.92 -20.18 -14.87
N TRP A 381 6.32 -19.84 -16.10
CA TRP A 381 7.21 -18.72 -16.36
C TRP A 381 6.52 -17.38 -16.08
N ALA A 382 5.25 -17.21 -16.47
CA ALA A 382 4.49 -15.99 -16.18
C ALA A 382 4.45 -15.66 -14.67
N LEU A 383 4.22 -16.69 -13.83
CA LEU A 383 4.27 -16.56 -12.36
C LEU A 383 5.65 -16.09 -11.87
N PHE A 384 6.73 -16.72 -12.33
CA PHE A 384 8.09 -16.37 -11.88
C PHE A 384 8.55 -15.01 -12.42
N GLU A 385 8.17 -14.67 -13.64
CA GLU A 385 8.60 -13.44 -14.29
C GLU A 385 8.10 -12.18 -13.57
N ALA A 386 6.86 -12.20 -13.06
CA ALA A 386 6.30 -11.11 -12.27
C ALA A 386 7.24 -10.77 -11.09
N TRP A 387 7.59 -11.76 -10.28
CA TRP A 387 8.47 -11.58 -9.12
C TRP A 387 9.92 -11.26 -9.50
N LEU A 388 10.44 -11.85 -10.58
CA LEU A 388 11.83 -11.67 -11.02
C LEU A 388 12.07 -10.28 -11.64
N ARG A 389 11.09 -9.71 -12.35
CA ARG A 389 11.16 -8.35 -12.91
C ARG A 389 11.04 -7.28 -11.82
N SER A 390 10.23 -7.54 -10.80
CA SER A 390 10.02 -6.67 -9.64
C SER A 390 11.04 -6.91 -8.50
N ASP A 391 12.06 -7.77 -8.71
CA ASP A 391 13.09 -8.16 -7.72
C ASP A 391 12.54 -8.60 -6.34
N ARG A 392 11.33 -9.17 -6.29
CA ARG A 392 10.63 -9.54 -5.04
C ARG A 392 11.13 -10.84 -4.40
N VAL A 393 11.93 -11.65 -5.10
CA VAL A 393 12.33 -13.00 -4.65
C VAL A 393 13.82 -13.13 -4.35
N GLU A 394 14.13 -13.65 -3.15
CA GLU A 394 15.49 -14.00 -2.73
C GLU A 394 15.97 -15.28 -3.46
N TYR A 395 15.07 -16.26 -3.59
CA TYR A 395 15.29 -17.46 -4.39
C TYR A 395 13.99 -18.20 -4.74
N ILE A 396 14.07 -19.06 -5.76
CA ILE A 396 13.02 -19.98 -6.19
C ILE A 396 13.67 -21.37 -6.30
N LEU A 397 13.23 -22.34 -5.50
CA LEU A 397 13.83 -23.67 -5.40
C LEU A 397 12.96 -24.73 -6.07
N LEU A 398 13.54 -25.44 -7.05
CA LEU A 398 12.91 -26.57 -7.74
C LEU A 398 13.93 -27.62 -8.17
N ASP A 399 13.48 -28.72 -8.78
CA ASP A 399 14.38 -29.72 -9.36
C ASP A 399 15.15 -29.17 -10.58
N TYR A 400 16.42 -29.56 -10.70
CA TYR A 400 17.31 -29.03 -11.75
C TYR A 400 16.78 -29.30 -13.16
N ALA A 401 16.14 -30.46 -13.38
CA ALA A 401 15.59 -30.82 -14.69
C ALA A 401 14.45 -29.91 -15.16
N LEU A 402 13.76 -29.24 -14.22
CA LEU A 402 12.66 -28.33 -14.52
C LEU A 402 13.15 -26.91 -14.89
N GLN A 403 14.41 -26.57 -14.62
CA GLN A 403 14.96 -25.25 -14.93
C GLN A 403 15.20 -25.05 -16.43
N GLN A 404 15.60 -26.10 -17.17
CA GLN A 404 15.88 -26.00 -18.61
C GLN A 404 14.69 -25.44 -19.42
N PRO A 405 13.47 -26.03 -19.38
CA PRO A 405 12.35 -25.50 -20.16
C PRO A 405 11.99 -24.06 -19.77
N LEU A 406 12.07 -23.71 -18.48
CA LEU A 406 11.84 -22.34 -18.01
C LEU A 406 12.91 -21.35 -18.50
N TYR A 407 14.17 -21.77 -18.57
CA TYR A 407 15.27 -20.96 -19.11
C TYR A 407 15.10 -20.73 -20.62
N GLU A 408 14.71 -21.78 -21.35
CA GLU A 408 14.44 -21.70 -22.79
C GLU A 408 13.23 -20.80 -23.09
N GLU A 409 12.20 -20.84 -22.24
CA GLU A 409 11.03 -19.97 -22.30
C GLU A 409 11.37 -18.51 -21.99
N ALA A 410 12.09 -18.25 -20.90
CA ALA A 410 12.59 -16.90 -20.58
C ALA A 410 13.41 -16.30 -21.74
N ARG A 411 14.27 -17.12 -22.36
CA ARG A 411 15.04 -16.74 -23.55
C ARG A 411 14.15 -16.49 -24.78
N ARG A 412 13.08 -17.28 -24.96
CA ARG A 412 12.07 -17.08 -26.04
C ARG A 412 11.32 -15.76 -25.87
N GLN A 413 10.98 -15.39 -24.63
CA GLN A 413 10.35 -14.11 -24.29
C GLN A 413 11.33 -12.92 -24.24
N GLY A 414 12.58 -13.09 -24.72
CA GLY A 414 13.52 -11.98 -24.90
C GLY A 414 14.23 -11.50 -23.62
N VAL A 415 14.23 -12.29 -22.54
CA VAL A 415 15.00 -11.96 -21.32
C VAL A 415 16.49 -11.83 -21.66
N SER A 416 17.12 -10.77 -21.13
CA SER A 416 18.51 -10.45 -21.46
C SER A 416 19.48 -11.55 -21.00
N ARG A 417 20.64 -11.68 -21.68
CA ARG A 417 21.69 -12.63 -21.26
C ARG A 417 22.18 -12.36 -19.83
N ALA A 418 22.17 -11.11 -19.39
CA ALA A 418 22.57 -10.72 -18.03
C ALA A 418 21.53 -11.19 -17.00
N ASP A 419 20.25 -11.00 -17.29
CA ASP A 419 19.16 -11.40 -16.39
C ASP A 419 18.98 -12.92 -16.36
N LEU A 420 19.11 -13.61 -17.50
CA LEU A 420 19.19 -15.08 -17.53
C LEU A 420 20.33 -15.61 -16.64
N ALA A 421 21.51 -14.97 -16.68
CA ALA A 421 22.65 -15.34 -15.84
C ALA A 421 22.50 -14.92 -14.36
N ARG A 422 21.66 -13.91 -14.05
CA ARG A 422 21.29 -13.49 -12.68
C ARG A 422 20.23 -14.41 -12.09
N TRP A 423 19.23 -14.77 -12.88
CA TRP A 423 18.01 -15.44 -12.44
C TRP A 423 18.12 -16.97 -12.43
N PHE A 424 18.79 -17.62 -13.38
CA PHE A 424 18.83 -19.09 -13.42
C PHE A 424 20.17 -19.67 -12.99
N GLN A 425 20.15 -20.75 -12.20
CA GLN A 425 21.33 -21.60 -12.01
C GLN A 425 21.72 -22.26 -13.35
N TYR A 426 20.77 -22.98 -13.99
CA TYR A 426 20.91 -23.54 -15.33
C TYR A 426 21.35 -22.44 -16.35
N PRO A 427 22.26 -22.73 -17.30
CA PRO A 427 22.86 -24.03 -17.62
C PRO A 427 24.11 -24.39 -16.79
N ARG A 428 24.46 -23.66 -15.74
CA ARG A 428 25.60 -24.02 -14.87
C ARG A 428 25.30 -25.29 -14.07
N ALA A 429 26.37 -25.99 -13.68
CA ALA A 429 26.28 -27.30 -13.07
C ALA A 429 25.33 -27.35 -11.85
N ARG A 430 24.67 -28.50 -11.65
CA ARG A 430 23.67 -28.75 -10.59
C ARG A 430 24.12 -28.43 -9.15
N HIS A 431 25.43 -28.35 -8.90
CA HIS A 431 26.01 -28.00 -7.60
C HIS A 431 26.39 -26.51 -7.45
N ASP A 432 26.34 -25.72 -8.53
CA ASP A 432 26.48 -24.27 -8.49
C ASP A 432 25.36 -23.65 -7.65
N ARG A 433 25.63 -22.54 -6.97
CA ARG A 433 24.67 -21.83 -6.10
C ARG A 433 24.30 -20.44 -6.61
N GLN A 434 24.80 -20.05 -7.79
CA GLN A 434 24.38 -18.82 -8.48
C GLN A 434 22.99 -18.98 -9.12
N GLY A 435 22.34 -17.86 -9.44
CA GLY A 435 20.93 -17.79 -9.85
C GLY A 435 20.02 -17.32 -8.71
N ILE A 436 18.75 -17.06 -9.01
CA ILE A 436 17.63 -16.92 -8.06
C ILE A 436 16.83 -18.24 -8.08
N ILE A 437 16.45 -18.68 -9.28
CA ILE A 437 16.01 -20.03 -9.61
C ILE A 437 17.19 -21.00 -9.42
N ARG A 438 17.09 -21.90 -8.43
CA ARG A 438 18.16 -22.83 -8.03
C ARG A 438 17.65 -24.24 -7.80
N HIS A 439 18.56 -25.21 -7.85
CA HIS A 439 18.25 -26.58 -7.55
C HIS A 439 18.16 -26.82 -6.04
N TYR A 440 17.07 -27.44 -5.59
CA TYR A 440 17.03 -28.11 -4.30
C TYR A 440 16.50 -29.54 -4.43
N PRO A 441 17.11 -30.55 -3.75
CA PRO A 441 16.65 -31.93 -3.82
C PRO A 441 15.19 -32.11 -3.40
N ARG A 442 14.50 -33.06 -4.05
CA ARG A 442 13.10 -33.46 -3.78
C ARG A 442 12.02 -32.43 -4.15
N HIS A 443 12.35 -31.25 -4.68
CA HIS A 443 11.38 -30.25 -5.14
C HIS A 443 10.89 -30.56 -6.57
N ARG A 444 10.23 -31.72 -6.75
CA ARG A 444 9.66 -32.17 -8.05
C ARG A 444 8.14 -32.09 -8.09
N ASP A 445 7.49 -31.91 -6.95
CA ASP A 445 6.03 -31.87 -6.73
C ASP A 445 5.53 -30.48 -6.30
N HIS A 446 6.45 -29.61 -5.88
CA HIS A 446 6.23 -28.21 -5.54
C HIS A 446 7.46 -27.37 -5.95
N VAL A 447 7.25 -26.07 -6.09
CA VAL A 447 8.30 -25.04 -6.05
C VAL A 447 8.23 -24.34 -4.70
N HIS A 448 9.38 -24.13 -4.08
CA HIS A 448 9.51 -23.37 -2.84
C HIS A 448 10.09 -22.00 -3.15
N VAL A 449 9.35 -20.93 -2.85
CA VAL A 449 9.73 -19.54 -3.13
C VAL A 449 10.05 -18.86 -1.81
N ARG A 450 11.15 -18.09 -1.76
CA ARG A 450 11.39 -17.12 -0.69
C ARG A 450 11.33 -15.72 -1.27
N PHE A 451 10.42 -14.91 -0.75
CA PHE A 451 10.41 -13.47 -1.00
C PHE A 451 11.52 -12.77 -0.22
N VAL A 452 12.02 -11.64 -0.74
CA VAL A 452 12.98 -10.79 -0.04
C VAL A 452 12.41 -10.31 1.31
N CYS A 453 13.28 -9.88 2.23
CA CYS A 453 12.81 -9.09 3.36
C CYS A 453 12.09 -7.84 2.81
N PRO A 454 10.86 -7.53 3.25
CA PRO A 454 10.29 -6.21 3.02
C PRO A 454 11.24 -5.13 3.55
N ASP A 455 11.43 -4.04 2.80
CA ASP A 455 12.30 -2.92 3.21
C ASP A 455 11.89 -2.31 4.57
N THR A 456 10.65 -2.56 4.98
CA THR A 456 10.03 -2.14 6.25
C THR A 456 10.38 -3.00 7.46
N ASP A 457 10.81 -4.25 7.26
CA ASP A 457 10.94 -5.23 8.32
C ASP A 457 12.35 -5.15 8.92
N GLU A 458 12.57 -4.18 9.80
CA GLU A 458 13.88 -3.89 10.40
C GLU A 458 14.50 -5.10 11.13
N SER A 459 13.66 -6.04 11.60
CA SER A 459 14.09 -7.30 12.25
C SER A 459 14.29 -8.48 11.29
N CYS A 460 14.01 -8.35 9.99
CA CYS A 460 14.11 -9.44 9.02
C CYS A 460 15.57 -9.81 8.69
N ARG A 461 15.90 -11.10 8.63
CA ARG A 461 17.29 -11.62 8.46
C ARG A 461 17.37 -12.85 7.55
#